data_AF-A0A183HBW5-F1
#
_entry.id   AF-A0A183HBW5-F1
#
_cell.length_a   1.000
_cell.length_b   1.000
_cell.length_c   1.000
_cell.angle_alpha   90.00
_cell.angle_beta   90.00
_cell.angle_gamma   90.00
#
_symmetry.space_group_name_H-M   'P 1'
#
loop_
_entity.id
_entity.type
_entity.pdbx_description
1 polymer ?
#
loop_
_entity_poly.entity_id
_entity_poly.type
_entity_poly.pdbx_seq_one_letter_code
_entity_poly.pdbx_strand_id
1 'polypeptide(L)'
;MFPTMLFWLLGSFIFWNAFCLPDFVTKLSAAKKEEYKKLYEKQKDLTRTEFHDLCQNWAEKQGAKIKKEYRQYRLKEERYIEKRDQILRSRLDKINGSDVAKKYLYELLDLQKNMDITLKMYETAEEEMRNSLTISALREATKIWNSLDPAHVE
;
A
#
# COMPACT_ATOMS: atom_id res chain seq x y z
N MET A 1 -7.56 2.56 23.28
CA MET A 1 -7.95 3.38 22.11
C MET A 1 -6.67 3.64 21.34
N PHE A 2 -6.38 2.85 20.29
CA PHE A 2 -5.24 3.12 19.43
C PHE A 2 -5.52 4.44 18.69
N PRO A 3 -4.70 5.48 18.85
CA PRO A 3 -4.99 6.76 18.21
C PRO A 3 -4.92 6.56 16.69
N THR A 4 -5.91 7.11 16.00
CA THR A 4 -6.01 7.24 14.52
C THR A 4 -4.72 7.76 13.86
N MET A 5 -3.82 8.38 14.63
CA MET A 5 -2.48 8.81 14.21
C MET A 5 -1.56 7.66 13.76
N LEU A 6 -1.68 6.45 14.33
CA LEU A 6 -0.87 5.29 13.94
C LEU A 6 -1.45 4.56 12.72
N PHE A 7 -2.76 4.66 12.48
CA PHE A 7 -3.45 3.91 11.43
C PHE A 7 -2.94 4.26 10.02
N TRP A 8 -2.66 5.54 9.74
CA TRP A 8 -2.13 5.99 8.46
C TRP A 8 -0.61 5.85 8.34
N LEU A 9 0.11 5.75 9.46
CA LEU A 9 1.55 5.56 9.51
C LEU A 9 1.92 4.08 9.23
N LEU A 10 1.10 3.16 9.74
CA LEU A 10 1.35 1.72 9.69
C LEU A 10 0.95 1.03 8.38
N GLY A 11 0.54 1.79 7.35
CA GLY A 11 0.52 1.33 5.95
C GLY A 11 -0.36 0.12 5.62
N SER A 12 -1.16 -0.39 6.55
CA SER A 12 -2.09 -1.48 6.28
C SER A 12 -3.05 -1.12 5.15
N PHE A 13 -3.43 0.14 4.96
CA PHE A 13 -4.24 0.57 3.82
C PHE A 13 -3.63 0.27 2.43
N ILE A 14 -2.30 0.33 2.28
CA ILE A 14 -1.61 0.05 1.00
C ILE A 14 -1.66 -1.45 0.66
N PHE A 15 -1.75 -2.31 1.67
CA PHE A 15 -1.89 -3.76 1.51
C PHE A 15 -3.37 -4.20 1.54
N TRP A 16 -4.24 -3.45 2.20
CA TRP A 16 -5.65 -3.79 2.41
C TRP A 16 -6.53 -3.27 1.27
N ASN A 17 -6.27 -3.77 0.07
CA ASN A 17 -7.22 -3.72 -1.05
C ASN A 17 -8.39 -4.74 -0.89
N ALA A 18 -8.40 -5.52 0.20
CA ALA A 18 -9.38 -6.59 0.42
C ALA A 18 -10.82 -6.10 0.67
N PHE A 19 -10.99 -4.85 1.15
CA PHE A 19 -12.33 -4.31 1.44
C PHE A 19 -12.98 -3.56 0.28
N CYS A 20 -12.22 -3.22 -0.77
CA CYS A 20 -12.74 -2.50 -1.93
C CYS A 20 -12.42 -3.29 -3.20
N LEU A 21 -13.37 -4.13 -3.62
CA LEU A 21 -13.26 -4.83 -4.92
C LEU A 21 -13.13 -3.79 -6.05
N PRO A 22 -12.32 -4.05 -7.08
CA PRO A 22 -12.24 -3.17 -8.23
C PRO A 22 -13.62 -2.94 -8.87
N ASP A 23 -13.90 -1.72 -9.32
CA ASP A 23 -15.20 -1.34 -9.90
C ASP A 23 -15.69 -2.26 -11.03
N PHE A 24 -14.76 -2.82 -11.81
CA PHE A 24 -15.14 -3.75 -12.88
C PHE A 24 -15.60 -5.10 -12.32
N VAL A 25 -15.01 -5.56 -11.21
CA VAL A 25 -15.39 -6.80 -10.51
C VAL A 25 -16.79 -6.65 -9.91
N THR A 26 -17.13 -5.48 -9.36
CA THR A 26 -18.47 -5.25 -8.78
C THR A 26 -19.60 -5.35 -9.81
N LYS A 27 -19.28 -5.26 -11.11
CA LYS A 27 -20.22 -5.38 -12.23
C LYS A 27 -20.29 -6.78 -12.85
N LEU A 28 -19.47 -7.73 -12.39
CA LEU A 28 -19.48 -9.12 -12.89
C LEU A 28 -20.66 -9.92 -12.35
N SER A 29 -20.85 -11.15 -12.86
CA SER A 29 -21.78 -12.11 -12.27
C SER A 29 -21.35 -12.52 -10.85
N ALA A 30 -22.28 -12.98 -10.02
CA ALA A 30 -21.99 -13.43 -8.66
C ALA A 30 -20.89 -14.50 -8.61
N ALA A 31 -20.93 -15.47 -9.53
CA ALA A 31 -19.92 -16.52 -9.64
C ALA A 31 -18.51 -15.97 -9.89
N LYS A 32 -18.36 -15.02 -10.83
CA LYS A 32 -17.05 -14.42 -11.14
C LYS A 32 -16.55 -13.52 -10.01
N LYS A 33 -17.44 -12.81 -9.31
CA LYS A 33 -17.05 -12.07 -8.10
C LYS A 33 -16.50 -12.99 -7.03
N GLU A 34 -17.14 -14.14 -6.83
CA GLU A 34 -16.71 -15.12 -5.85
C GLU A 34 -15.36 -15.75 -6.19
N GLU A 35 -15.15 -16.08 -7.47
CA GLU A 35 -13.81 -16.51 -7.95
C GLU A 35 -12.74 -15.47 -7.66
N TYR A 36 -13.01 -14.19 -7.93
CA TYR A 36 -12.06 -13.11 -7.68
C TYR A 36 -11.78 -12.92 -6.19
N LYS A 37 -12.81 -12.98 -5.34
CA LYS A 37 -12.67 -12.90 -3.87
C LYS A 37 -11.77 -14.00 -3.32
N LYS A 38 -11.90 -15.23 -3.82
CA LYS A 38 -11.04 -16.36 -3.41
C LYS A 38 -9.56 -16.13 -3.69
N LEU A 39 -9.21 -15.24 -4.63
CA LEU A 39 -7.79 -14.88 -4.85
C LEU A 39 -7.20 -14.18 -3.63
N TYR A 40 -8.00 -13.39 -2.90
CA TYR A 40 -7.54 -12.66 -1.70
C TYR A 40 -7.20 -13.59 -0.54
N GLU A 41 -7.71 -14.82 -0.51
CA GLU A 41 -7.32 -15.82 0.49
C GLU A 41 -5.81 -16.12 0.44
N LYS A 42 -5.20 -15.95 -0.74
CA LYS A 42 -3.76 -16.16 -0.97
C LYS A 42 -2.92 -14.91 -0.74
N GLN A 43 -3.55 -13.74 -0.61
CA GLN A 43 -2.84 -12.45 -0.57
C GLN A 43 -1.82 -12.37 0.58
N LYS A 44 -2.14 -12.96 1.73
CA LYS A 44 -1.27 -12.96 2.91
C LYS A 44 0.09 -13.64 2.69
N ASP A 45 0.15 -14.58 1.76
CA ASP A 45 1.31 -15.43 1.49
C ASP A 45 2.09 -14.99 0.24
N LEU A 46 1.58 -13.98 -0.48
CA LEU A 46 2.15 -13.48 -1.73
C LEU A 46 2.69 -12.06 -1.54
N THR A 47 3.70 -11.73 -2.33
CA THR A 47 4.07 -10.34 -2.58
C THR A 47 2.95 -9.62 -3.34
N ARG A 48 2.96 -8.29 -3.35
CA ARG A 48 1.96 -7.53 -4.13
C ARG A 48 2.10 -7.80 -5.63
N THR A 49 3.33 -7.90 -6.13
CA THR A 49 3.60 -8.29 -7.52
C THR A 49 3.01 -9.66 -7.85
N GLU A 50 3.28 -10.69 -7.04
CA GLU A 50 2.75 -12.04 -7.26
C GLU A 50 1.22 -12.09 -7.15
N PHE A 51 0.63 -11.34 -6.22
CA PHE A 51 -0.82 -11.23 -6.12
C PHE A 51 -1.43 -10.58 -7.37
N HIS A 52 -0.83 -9.51 -7.88
CA HIS A 52 -1.27 -8.89 -9.13
C HIS A 52 -1.13 -9.82 -10.33
N ASP A 53 -0.07 -10.62 -10.39
CA ASP A 53 0.13 -11.61 -11.45
C ASP A 53 -0.88 -12.75 -11.35
N LEU A 54 -1.21 -13.20 -10.14
CA LEU A 54 -2.28 -14.17 -9.89
C LEU A 54 -3.63 -13.66 -10.41
N CYS A 55 -3.99 -12.42 -10.08
CA CYS A 55 -5.23 -11.79 -10.53
C CYS A 55 -5.23 -11.52 -12.04
N GLN A 56 -4.09 -11.17 -12.64
CA GLN A 56 -3.94 -11.05 -14.09
C GLN A 56 -4.20 -12.40 -14.76
N ASN A 57 -3.57 -13.48 -14.28
CA ASN A 57 -3.77 -14.84 -14.79
C ASN A 57 -5.23 -15.30 -14.69
N TRP A 58 -5.93 -14.95 -13.61
CA TRP A 58 -7.37 -15.17 -13.51
C TRP A 58 -8.12 -14.36 -14.59
N ALA A 59 -7.85 -13.06 -14.72
CA ALA A 59 -8.55 -12.18 -15.65
C ALA A 59 -8.40 -12.62 -17.11
N GLU A 60 -7.24 -13.18 -17.48
CA GLU A 60 -7.00 -13.73 -18.82
C GLU A 60 -7.93 -14.90 -19.17
N LYS A 61 -8.21 -15.78 -18.20
CA LYS A 61 -9.11 -16.92 -18.37
C LYS A 61 -10.57 -16.50 -18.53
N GLN A 62 -10.91 -15.27 -18.15
CA GLN A 62 -12.28 -14.75 -18.20
C GLN A 62 -12.64 -14.11 -19.56
N GLY A 63 -11.67 -13.94 -20.45
CA GLY A 63 -11.83 -13.37 -21.79
C GLY A 63 -11.30 -11.94 -21.93
N ALA A 64 -11.23 -11.47 -23.18
CA ALA A 64 -10.51 -10.24 -23.56
C ALA A 64 -10.98 -8.97 -22.84
N LYS A 65 -12.28 -8.85 -22.55
CA LYS A 65 -12.84 -7.69 -21.85
C LYS A 65 -12.30 -7.57 -20.42
N ILE A 66 -12.41 -8.65 -19.64
CA ILE A 66 -11.97 -8.67 -18.23
C ILE A 66 -10.45 -8.56 -18.13
N LYS A 67 -9.72 -9.21 -19.04
CA LYS A 67 -8.26 -9.02 -19.19
C LYS A 67 -7.89 -7.54 -19.34
N LYS A 68 -8.59 -6.81 -20.20
CA LYS A 68 -8.33 -5.37 -20.43
C LYS A 68 -8.69 -4.53 -19.20
N GLU A 69 -9.83 -4.78 -18.56
CA GLU A 69 -10.28 -4.06 -17.36
C GLU A 69 -9.30 -4.25 -16.19
N TYR A 70 -8.84 -5.48 -15.95
CA TYR A 70 -7.86 -5.75 -14.90
C TYR A 70 -6.50 -5.09 -15.19
N ARG A 71 -6.02 -5.15 -16.44
CA ARG A 71 -4.77 -4.46 -16.83
C ARG A 71 -4.86 -2.95 -16.58
N GLN A 72 -6.00 -2.33 -16.90
CA GLN A 72 -6.22 -0.91 -16.64
C GLN A 72 -6.28 -0.59 -15.15
N TYR A 73 -6.90 -1.47 -14.34
CA TYR A 73 -6.90 -1.36 -12.89
C TYR A 73 -5.47 -1.43 -12.32
N ARG A 74 -4.68 -2.45 -12.68
CA ARG A 74 -3.28 -2.60 -12.23
C ARG A 74 -2.44 -1.37 -12.57
N LEU A 75 -2.54 -0.85 -13.80
CA LEU A 75 -1.82 0.37 -14.21
C LEU A 75 -2.26 1.63 -13.44
N LYS A 76 -3.48 1.68 -12.92
CA LYS A 76 -3.92 2.79 -12.06
C LYS A 76 -3.31 2.65 -10.66
N GLU A 77 -3.30 1.43 -10.11
CA GLU A 77 -2.68 1.14 -8.81
C GLU A 77 -1.18 1.48 -8.82
N GLU A 78 -0.44 1.00 -9.82
CA GLU A 78 1.00 1.26 -9.96
C GLU A 78 1.30 2.76 -10.03
N ARG A 79 0.54 3.50 -10.86
CA ARG A 79 0.67 4.97 -10.96
C ARG A 79 0.29 5.68 -9.67
N TYR A 80 -0.72 5.20 -8.95
CA TYR A 80 -1.11 5.78 -7.67
C TYR A 80 0.00 5.62 -6.63
N ILE A 81 0.61 4.43 -6.55
CA ILE A 81 1.75 4.16 -5.64
C ILE A 81 2.92 5.08 -5.96
N GLU A 82 3.31 5.21 -7.23
CA GLU A 82 4.37 6.10 -7.67
C GLU A 82 4.07 7.57 -7.36
N LYS A 83 2.86 8.04 -7.69
CA LYS A 83 2.44 9.41 -7.43
C LYS A 83 2.44 9.72 -5.94
N ARG A 84 1.91 8.82 -5.12
CA ARG A 84 1.89 8.95 -3.66
C ARG A 84 3.31 9.07 -3.10
N ASP A 85 4.21 8.19 -3.50
CA ASP A 85 5.62 8.22 -3.10
C ASP A 85 6.28 9.57 -3.46
N GLN A 86 6.12 10.03 -4.70
CA GLN A 86 6.68 11.31 -5.16
C GLN A 86 6.14 12.51 -4.38
N ILE A 87 4.82 12.59 -4.19
CA ILE A 87 4.18 13.70 -3.46
C ILE A 87 4.66 13.73 -2.02
N LEU A 88 4.69 12.58 -1.33
CA LEU A 88 5.07 12.53 0.07
C LEU A 88 6.55 12.82 0.28
N ARG A 89 7.44 12.35 -0.61
CA ARG A 89 8.85 12.76 -0.60
C ARG A 89 9.01 14.24 -0.82
N SER A 90 8.34 14.83 -1.81
CA SER A 90 8.42 16.27 -2.05
C SER A 90 7.94 17.11 -0.87
N ARG A 91 6.89 16.66 -0.17
CA ARG A 91 6.41 17.30 1.07
C ARG A 91 7.44 17.12 2.20
N LEU A 92 8.02 15.92 2.34
CA LEU A 92 9.02 15.61 3.36
C LEU A 92 10.32 16.40 3.17
N ASP A 93 10.76 16.61 1.92
CA ASP A 93 11.93 17.43 1.59
C ASP A 93 11.78 18.86 2.13
N LYS A 94 10.56 19.42 2.07
CA LYS A 94 10.24 20.80 2.47
C LYS A 94 9.99 20.98 3.96
N ILE A 95 9.79 19.90 4.70
CA ILE A 95 9.53 19.96 6.14
C ILE A 95 10.84 19.93 6.93
N ASN A 96 10.88 20.77 7.97
CA ASN A 96 11.91 20.76 9.00
C ASN A 96 11.67 19.60 9.96
N GLY A 97 12.75 18.92 10.34
CA GLY A 97 12.72 17.84 11.31
C GLY A 97 14.14 17.30 11.51
N SER A 98 14.32 16.50 12.56
CA SER A 98 15.59 15.83 12.80
C SER A 98 15.94 14.85 11.68
N ASP A 99 17.24 14.69 11.43
CA ASP A 99 17.74 13.74 10.43
C ASP A 99 17.26 12.32 10.71
N VAL A 100 17.18 11.93 11.98
CA VAL A 100 16.69 10.62 12.42
C VAL A 100 15.22 10.42 12.05
N ALA A 101 14.37 11.40 12.34
CA ALA A 101 12.95 11.31 12.01
C ALA A 101 12.71 11.31 10.49
N LYS A 102 13.41 12.18 9.75
CA LYS A 102 13.29 12.24 8.28
C LYS A 102 13.79 10.95 7.63
N LYS A 103 14.94 10.42 8.08
CA LYS A 103 15.50 9.16 7.57
C LYS A 103 14.51 8.00 7.72
N TYR A 104 13.93 7.82 8.90
CA TYR A 104 12.90 6.80 9.14
C TYR A 104 11.72 6.94 8.17
N LEU A 105 11.25 8.16 7.91
CA LEU A 105 10.13 8.39 7.00
C LEU A 105 10.48 8.12 5.52
N TYR A 106 11.70 8.40 5.07
CA TYR A 106 12.13 7.99 3.73
C TYR A 106 12.21 6.47 3.60
N GLU A 107 12.79 5.78 4.59
CA GLU A 107 12.86 4.33 4.62
C GLU A 107 11.45 3.70 4.66
N LEU A 108 10.50 4.32 5.38
CA LEU A 108 9.12 3.88 5.42
C LEU A 108 8.44 4.02 4.05
N LEU A 109 8.71 5.12 3.33
CA LEU A 109 8.23 5.31 1.96
C LEU A 109 8.85 4.29 0.98
N ASP A 110 10.13 3.96 1.13
CA ASP A 110 10.78 2.89 0.35
C ASP A 110 10.10 1.54 0.60
N LEU A 111 9.86 1.20 1.87
CA LEU A 111 9.19 -0.03 2.27
C LEU A 111 7.75 -0.10 1.72
N GLN A 112 6.99 1.01 1.80
CA GLN A 112 5.62 1.12 1.28
C GLN A 112 5.54 1.03 -0.25
N LYS A 113 6.60 1.41 -0.97
CA LYS A 113 6.67 1.30 -2.44
C LYS A 113 7.08 -0.08 -2.91
N ASN A 114 7.76 -0.86 -2.08
CA ASN A 114 8.29 -2.16 -2.44
C ASN A 114 7.17 -3.18 -2.72
N MET A 115 6.94 -3.52 -3.99
CA MET A 115 5.89 -4.45 -4.42
C MET A 115 6.28 -5.92 -4.23
N ASP A 116 7.56 -6.19 -3.98
CA ASP A 116 8.17 -7.53 -3.98
C ASP A 116 8.39 -8.08 -2.57
N ILE A 117 7.62 -7.57 -1.59
CA ILE A 117 7.56 -8.08 -0.23
C ILE A 117 6.14 -8.51 0.14
N THR A 118 6.05 -9.54 0.98
CA THR A 118 4.78 -9.98 1.54
C THR A 118 4.31 -9.01 2.63
N LEU A 119 3.02 -9.06 2.99
CA LEU A 119 2.49 -8.27 4.12
C LEU A 119 3.26 -8.57 5.41
N LYS A 120 3.57 -9.84 5.69
CA LYS A 120 4.33 -10.23 6.88
C LYS A 120 5.73 -9.62 6.89
N MET A 121 6.42 -9.62 5.75
CA MET A 121 7.74 -9.00 5.62
C MET A 121 7.67 -7.48 5.83
N TYR A 122 6.64 -6.83 5.29
CA TYR A 122 6.39 -5.41 5.52
C TYR A 122 6.18 -5.11 7.01
N GLU A 123 5.27 -5.84 7.68
CA GLU A 123 4.95 -5.64 9.09
C GLU A 123 6.18 -5.85 9.98
N THR A 124 6.99 -6.86 9.68
CA THR A 124 8.23 -7.15 10.42
C THR A 124 9.25 -6.03 10.23
N ALA A 125 9.52 -5.62 8.98
CA ALA A 125 10.49 -4.57 8.70
C ALA A 125 10.07 -3.22 9.29
N GLU A 126 8.78 -2.86 9.19
CA GLU A 126 8.26 -1.63 9.78
C GLU A 126 8.39 -1.66 11.31
N GLU A 127 8.07 -2.79 11.95
CA GLU A 127 8.22 -2.95 13.40
C GLU A 127 9.68 -2.82 13.85
N GLU A 128 10.62 -3.45 13.15
CA GLU A 128 12.06 -3.34 13.41
C GLU A 128 12.55 -1.90 13.28
N MET A 129 12.18 -1.21 12.19
CA MET A 129 12.49 0.20 11.98
C MET A 129 11.94 1.07 13.11
N ARG A 130 10.68 0.87 13.50
CA ARG A 130 10.03 1.62 14.59
C ARG A 130 10.72 1.38 15.92
N ASN A 131 11.07 0.14 16.24
CA ASN A 131 11.70 -0.23 17.52
C ASN A 131 13.16 0.23 17.62
N SER A 132 13.82 0.50 16.49
CA SER A 132 15.17 1.08 16.47
C SER A 132 15.23 2.55 16.87
N LEU A 133 14.08 3.25 16.85
CA LEU A 133 13.98 4.67 17.18
C LEU A 133 13.84 4.90 18.68
N THR A 134 14.36 6.04 19.14
CA THR A 134 13.97 6.58 20.44
C THR A 134 12.51 7.06 20.40
N ILE A 135 11.85 7.07 21.56
CA ILE A 135 10.46 7.54 21.69
C ILE A 135 10.32 8.99 21.18
N SER A 136 11.32 9.85 21.40
CA SER A 136 11.31 11.23 20.92
C SER A 136 11.34 11.31 19.40
N ALA A 137 12.24 10.56 18.75
CA ALA A 137 12.35 10.52 17.29
C ALA A 137 11.07 9.94 16.64
N LEU A 138 10.49 8.88 17.22
CA LEU A 138 9.24 8.31 16.72
C LEU A 138 8.06 9.29 16.83
N ARG A 139 7.95 10.02 17.94
CA ARG A 139 6.92 11.07 18.11
C ARG A 139 7.09 12.19 17.09
N GLU A 140 8.31 12.60 16.82
CA GLU A 140 8.61 13.60 15.78
C GLU A 140 8.23 13.09 14.39
N ALA A 141 8.69 11.90 14.02
CA ALA A 141 8.33 11.27 12.75
C ALA A 141 6.82 11.16 12.56
N THR A 142 6.08 10.81 13.61
CA THR A 142 4.61 10.76 13.57
C THR A 142 3.99 12.12 13.31
N LYS A 143 4.50 13.18 13.93
CA LYS A 143 4.03 14.55 13.69
C LYS A 143 4.31 14.99 12.26
N ILE A 144 5.53 14.74 11.77
CA ILE A 144 5.91 15.05 10.40
C ILE A 144 4.98 14.29 9.43
N TRP A 145 4.83 12.97 9.59
CA TRP A 145 3.97 12.16 8.74
C TRP A 145 2.54 12.70 8.62
N ASN A 146 1.91 13.05 9.76
CA ASN A 146 0.56 13.61 9.75
C ASN A 146 0.48 14.95 9.01
N SER A 147 1.53 15.76 9.07
CA SER A 147 1.61 17.02 8.31
C SER A 147 1.90 16.83 6.81
N LEU A 148 2.39 15.66 6.39
CA LEU A 148 2.52 15.32 4.97
C LEU A 148 1.17 15.05 4.31
N ASP A 149 0.10 14.90 5.09
CA ASP A 149 -1.25 14.58 4.62
C ASP A 149 -1.30 13.36 3.67
N PRO A 150 -0.98 12.15 4.18
CA PRO A 150 -0.85 10.93 3.38
C PRO A 150 -2.17 10.43 2.79
N ALA A 151 -3.31 10.95 3.25
CA ALA A 151 -4.65 10.61 2.77
C ALA A 151 -5.03 11.40 1.51
N HIS A 152 -4.45 12.59 1.30
CA HIS A 152 -4.78 13.46 0.17
C HIS A 152 -3.57 13.65 -0.75
N VAL A 153 -3.45 12.75 -1.72
CA VAL A 153 -2.40 12.73 -2.77
C VAL A 153 -2.98 12.97 -4.17
N GLU A 154 -3.95 13.89 -4.24
CA GLU A 154 -4.68 14.31 -5.45
C GLU A 154 -3.80 14.82 -6.59
#